data_AF-A0A061N5I3-F1
#
_entry.id   AF-A0A061N5I3-F1
#
_cell.length_a   1.000
_cell.length_b   1.000
_cell.length_c   1.000
_cell.angle_alpha   90.00
_cell.angle_beta   90.00
_cell.angle_gamma   90.00
#
_symmetry.space_group_name_H-M   'P 1'
#
loop_
_entity.id
_entity.type
_entity.pdbx_description
1 polymer ?
#
loop_
_entity_poly.entity_id
_entity_poly.type
_entity_poly.pdbx_seq_one_letter_code
_entity_poly.pdbx_strand_id
1 'polypeptide(L)'
;MDGMNEVLGHGYVFATYEEASTEAIYTFTKALIEQYENYENATSNMWTYHPDEVIMNPADTGVPFHEGSIQYFEEAGLWSEEYEEANNNLLEREEQLNEIWEDAKQVAEAENLTTEEHEQLWLEMKAVLDE
;
A
#
# COMPACT_ATOMS: atom_id res chain seq x y z
N MET A 1 4.58 -29.31 -7.33
CA MET A 1 5.88 -28.63 -7.30
C MET A 1 5.88 -27.79 -6.05
N ASP A 2 6.24 -28.40 -4.93
CA ASP A 2 6.35 -27.73 -3.64
C ASP A 2 7.74 -27.11 -3.53
N GLY A 3 7.83 -25.82 -3.21
CA GLY A 3 9.05 -25.20 -2.69
C GLY A 3 10.05 -24.58 -3.68
N MET A 4 9.70 -24.30 -4.94
CA MET A 4 10.63 -23.63 -5.88
C MET A 4 10.44 -22.11 -6.04
N ASN A 5 9.44 -21.48 -5.40
CA ASN A 5 9.18 -20.05 -5.54
C ASN A 5 9.65 -19.19 -4.35
N GLU A 6 10.14 -19.79 -3.25
CA GLU A 6 10.53 -19.06 -2.04
C GLU A 6 11.86 -18.27 -2.19
N VAL A 7 12.65 -18.49 -3.24
CA VAL A 7 13.97 -17.85 -3.36
C VAL A 7 13.96 -16.61 -4.28
N LEU A 8 12.95 -16.40 -5.13
CA LEU A 8 12.93 -15.29 -6.11
C LEU A 8 11.54 -14.69 -6.42
N GLY A 9 10.48 -15.04 -5.68
CA GLY A 9 9.13 -14.51 -5.92
C GLY A 9 8.88 -13.17 -5.24
N HIS A 10 9.15 -12.04 -5.90
CA HIS A 10 8.54 -10.77 -5.48
C HIS A 10 7.04 -10.82 -5.85
N GLY A 11 6.16 -10.75 -4.86
CA GLY A 11 4.74 -10.51 -5.10
C GLY A 11 4.56 -9.18 -5.84
N TYR A 12 3.86 -9.21 -6.97
CA TYR A 12 3.57 -8.00 -7.75
C TYR A 12 2.29 -7.37 -7.23
N VAL A 13 2.43 -6.24 -6.53
CA VAL A 13 1.30 -5.45 -6.03
C VAL A 13 0.69 -4.59 -7.13
N PHE A 14 -0.62 -4.43 -7.11
CA PHE A 14 -1.30 -3.37 -7.84
C PHE A 14 -1.36 -2.14 -6.93
N ALA A 15 -0.71 -1.06 -7.34
CA ALA A 15 -0.72 0.21 -6.63
C ALA A 15 -1.39 1.29 -7.49
N THR A 16 -2.06 2.22 -6.81
CA THR A 16 -2.70 3.39 -7.41
C THR A 16 -2.53 4.58 -6.47
N TYR A 17 -2.73 5.79 -6.96
CA TYR A 17 -2.77 6.99 -6.11
C TYR A 17 -4.15 7.14 -5.44
N GLU A 18 -4.19 7.92 -4.36
CA GLU A 18 -5.42 8.26 -3.62
C GLU A 18 -6.47 8.93 -4.50
N GLU A 19 -6.07 9.79 -5.44
CA GLU A 19 -7.00 10.53 -6.31
C GLU A 19 -7.63 9.69 -7.43
N ALA A 20 -7.31 8.40 -7.51
CA ALA A 20 -7.94 7.52 -8.48
C ALA A 20 -9.46 7.42 -8.23
N SER A 21 -10.23 7.23 -9.28
CA SER A 21 -11.69 7.11 -9.13
C SER A 21 -12.06 5.89 -8.29
N THR A 22 -12.77 6.12 -7.19
CA THR A 22 -13.37 5.10 -6.32
C THR A 22 -14.09 4.03 -7.11
N GLU A 23 -14.94 4.45 -8.07
CA GLU A 23 -15.72 3.53 -8.91
C GLU A 23 -14.82 2.67 -9.80
N ALA A 24 -13.77 3.27 -10.37
CA ALA A 24 -12.83 2.55 -11.22
C ALA A 24 -12.03 1.52 -10.43
N ILE A 25 -11.56 1.89 -9.23
CA ILE A 25 -10.80 0.99 -8.36
C ILE A 25 -11.70 -0.12 -7.80
N TYR A 26 -12.92 0.20 -7.36
CA TYR A 26 -13.92 -0.80 -6.97
C TYR A 26 -14.15 -1.81 -8.09
N THR A 27 -14.41 -1.32 -9.31
CA THR A 27 -14.68 -2.18 -10.47
C THR A 27 -13.49 -3.04 -10.83
N PHE A 28 -12.28 -2.49 -10.75
CA PHE A 28 -11.04 -3.21 -11.01
C PHE A 28 -10.81 -4.32 -9.98
N THR A 29 -10.90 -4.01 -8.69
CA THR A 29 -10.71 -4.97 -7.59
C THR A 29 -11.74 -6.10 -7.67
N LYS A 30 -13.01 -5.76 -7.92
CA LYS A 30 -14.07 -6.73 -8.16
C LYS A 30 -13.74 -7.66 -9.33
N ALA A 31 -13.34 -7.09 -10.46
CA ALA A 31 -13.00 -7.88 -11.64
C ALA A 31 -11.79 -8.80 -11.40
N LEU A 32 -10.75 -8.35 -10.68
CA LEU A 32 -9.63 -9.21 -10.31
C LEU A 32 -10.10 -10.44 -9.51
N ILE A 33 -10.87 -10.22 -8.44
CA ILE A 33 -11.26 -11.32 -7.56
C ILE A 33 -12.29 -12.23 -8.22
N GLU A 34 -13.36 -11.68 -8.80
CA GLU A 34 -14.45 -12.48 -9.36
C GLU A 34 -14.10 -13.17 -10.68
N GLN A 35 -13.11 -12.65 -11.42
CA GLN A 35 -12.70 -13.22 -12.71
C GLN A 35 -11.41 -14.04 -12.62
N TYR A 36 -10.92 -14.34 -11.42
CA TYR A 36 -9.68 -15.10 -11.21
C TYR A 36 -9.62 -16.38 -12.06
N GLU A 37 -10.67 -17.20 -12.06
CA GLU A 37 -10.75 -18.44 -12.85
C GLU A 37 -10.56 -18.22 -14.37
N ASN A 38 -10.90 -17.03 -14.87
CA ASN A 38 -10.74 -16.71 -16.29
C ASN A 38 -9.29 -16.35 -16.66
N TYR A 39 -8.46 -15.94 -15.70
CA TYR A 39 -7.07 -15.54 -15.95
C TYR A 39 -6.02 -16.35 -15.19
N GLU A 40 -6.39 -17.28 -14.30
CA GLU A 40 -5.46 -18.10 -13.50
C GLU A 40 -4.41 -18.88 -14.31
N ASN A 41 -4.69 -19.12 -15.60
CA ASN A 41 -3.83 -19.83 -16.52
C ASN A 41 -3.15 -18.91 -17.56
N ALA A 42 -3.26 -17.59 -17.41
CA ALA A 42 -2.71 -16.63 -18.36
C ALA A 42 -1.16 -16.64 -18.37
N THR A 43 -0.54 -16.78 -17.21
CA THR A 43 0.91 -16.95 -17.04
C THR A 43 1.22 -17.89 -15.87
N SER A 44 2.43 -18.44 -15.83
CA SER A 44 2.83 -19.46 -14.83
C SER A 44 2.80 -18.99 -13.37
N ASN A 45 2.70 -17.69 -13.13
CA ASN A 45 2.69 -17.09 -11.79
C ASN A 45 1.32 -16.57 -11.35
N MET A 46 0.25 -16.75 -12.14
CA MET A 46 -1.07 -16.21 -11.77
C MET A 46 -1.66 -16.81 -10.49
N TRP A 47 -1.17 -17.97 -10.04
CA TRP A 47 -1.52 -18.55 -8.75
C TRP A 47 -1.28 -17.60 -7.56
N THR A 48 -0.34 -16.66 -7.65
CA THR A 48 -0.07 -15.67 -6.57
C THR A 48 -1.19 -14.64 -6.40
N TYR A 49 -2.15 -14.59 -7.33
CA TYR A 49 -3.31 -13.70 -7.27
C TYR A 49 -4.59 -14.43 -6.84
N HIS A 50 -4.49 -15.69 -6.43
CA HIS A 50 -5.61 -16.40 -5.83
C HIS A 50 -6.01 -15.70 -4.51
N PRO A 51 -7.31 -15.55 -4.18
CA PRO A 51 -7.75 -14.88 -2.96
C PRO A 51 -7.15 -15.41 -1.65
N ASP A 52 -6.81 -16.71 -1.60
CA ASP A 52 -6.17 -17.33 -0.43
C ASP A 52 -4.64 -17.09 -0.35
N GLU A 53 -4.02 -16.58 -1.43
CA GLU A 53 -2.57 -16.36 -1.53
C GLU A 53 -2.19 -14.88 -1.35
N VAL A 54 -3.17 -13.97 -1.34
CA VAL A 54 -2.92 -12.52 -1.25
C VAL A 54 -2.89 -12.03 0.19
N ILE A 55 -1.94 -11.15 0.48
CA ILE A 55 -1.85 -10.43 1.76
C ILE A 55 -2.86 -9.29 1.73
N MET A 56 -3.85 -9.30 2.63
CA MET A 56 -4.88 -8.27 2.72
C MET A 56 -4.82 -7.39 3.97
N ASN A 57 -3.92 -7.69 4.91
CA ASN A 57 -3.73 -6.85 6.09
C ASN A 57 -2.87 -5.62 5.73
N PRO A 58 -3.38 -4.39 5.86
CA PRO A 58 -2.60 -3.17 5.59
C PRO A 58 -1.32 -3.08 6.42
N ALA A 59 -1.33 -3.56 7.67
CA ALA A 59 -0.15 -3.53 8.53
C ALA A 59 1.02 -4.38 7.99
N ASP A 60 0.71 -5.47 7.28
CA ASP A 60 1.72 -6.37 6.70
C ASP A 60 2.32 -5.80 5.41
N THR A 61 1.56 -4.99 4.67
CA THR A 61 2.03 -4.33 3.44
C THR A 61 2.69 -2.99 3.72
N GLY A 62 2.33 -2.32 4.83
CA GLY A 62 2.75 -0.96 5.17
C GLY A 62 2.16 0.11 4.24
N VAL A 63 1.11 -0.22 3.47
CA VAL A 63 0.50 0.67 2.49
C VAL A 63 -1.02 0.66 2.67
N PRO A 64 -1.68 1.84 2.80
CA PRO A 64 -3.14 1.92 2.85
C PRO A 64 -3.80 1.34 1.59
N PHE A 65 -4.96 0.74 1.77
CA PHE A 65 -5.84 0.36 0.67
C PHE A 65 -6.70 1.55 0.24
N HIS A 66 -6.88 1.66 -1.07
CA HIS A 66 -7.76 2.64 -1.68
C HIS A 66 -9.24 2.35 -1.32
N GLU A 67 -10.03 3.40 -1.06
CA GLU A 67 -11.44 3.30 -0.64
C GLU A 67 -12.31 2.42 -1.55
N GLY A 68 -12.16 2.51 -2.87
CA GLY A 68 -12.85 1.63 -3.82
C GLY A 68 -12.55 0.13 -3.62
N SER A 69 -11.32 -0.23 -3.24
CA SER A 69 -10.98 -1.62 -2.91
C SER A 69 -11.61 -2.04 -1.59
N ILE A 70 -11.52 -1.19 -0.55
CA ILE A 70 -12.15 -1.43 0.76
C ILE A 70 -13.65 -1.67 0.59
N GLN A 71 -14.33 -0.82 -0.18
CA GLN A 71 -15.75 -0.95 -0.46
C GLN A 71 -16.12 -2.33 -1.04
N TYR A 72 -15.32 -2.87 -1.96
CA TYR A 72 -15.55 -4.21 -2.49
C TYR A 72 -15.23 -5.30 -1.45
N PHE A 73 -14.14 -5.16 -0.70
CA PHE A 73 -13.77 -6.13 0.32
C PHE A 73 -14.81 -6.23 1.43
N GLU A 74 -15.41 -5.11 1.84
CA GLU A 74 -16.54 -5.09 2.77
C GLU A 74 -17.76 -5.82 2.20
N GLU A 75 -18.13 -5.54 0.94
CA GLU A 75 -19.25 -6.21 0.25
C GLU A 75 -19.03 -7.74 0.16
N ALA A 76 -17.79 -8.15 -0.10
CA ALA A 76 -17.39 -9.55 -0.20
C ALA A 76 -17.17 -10.24 1.17
N GLY A 77 -17.25 -9.51 2.29
CA GLY A 77 -16.99 -10.03 3.64
C GLY A 77 -15.51 -10.37 3.89
N LEU A 78 -14.61 -9.73 3.15
CA LEU A 78 -13.16 -9.89 3.19
C LEU A 78 -12.45 -8.82 4.05
N TRP A 79 -13.17 -7.75 4.41
CA TRP A 79 -12.65 -6.65 5.22
C TRP A 79 -13.05 -6.79 6.69
N SER A 80 -12.06 -6.77 7.59
CA SER A 80 -12.27 -6.89 9.03
C SER A 80 -12.10 -5.56 9.74
N GLU A 81 -12.61 -5.45 10.97
CA GLU A 81 -12.36 -4.27 11.83
C GLU A 81 -10.86 -4.07 12.11
N GLU A 82 -10.09 -5.15 12.21
CA GLU A 82 -8.63 -5.10 12.38
C GLU A 82 -7.94 -4.49 11.15
N TYR A 83 -8.39 -4.84 9.94
CA TYR A 83 -7.85 -4.26 8.70
C TYR A 83 -8.23 -2.79 8.57
N GLU A 84 -9.45 -2.43 8.96
CA GLU A 84 -9.90 -1.04 9.00
C GLU A 84 -9.03 -0.20 9.96
N GLU A 85 -8.77 -0.69 11.18
CA GLU A 85 -7.91 -0.02 12.15
C GLU A 85 -6.47 0.11 11.63
N ALA A 86 -5.91 -0.96 11.06
CA ALA A 86 -4.58 -0.94 10.46
C ALA A 86 -4.48 0.08 9.31
N ASN A 87 -5.50 0.15 8.45
CA ASN A 87 -5.55 1.11 7.35
C ASN A 87 -5.58 2.55 7.85
N ASN A 88 -6.43 2.84 8.84
CA ASN A 88 -6.56 4.17 9.42
C ASN A 88 -5.29 4.64 10.12
N ASN A 89 -4.58 3.73 10.82
CA ASN A 89 -3.28 4.04 11.43
C ASN A 89 -2.23 4.42 10.36
N LEU A 90 -2.25 3.77 9.20
CA LEU A 90 -1.34 4.12 8.10
C LEU A 90 -1.66 5.48 7.48
N LEU A 91 -2.95 5.82 7.34
CA LEU A 91 -3.39 7.13 6.86
C LEU A 91 -2.98 8.25 7.84
N GLU A 92 -3.15 8.05 9.15
CA GLU A 92 -2.69 9.00 10.16
C GLU A 92 -1.16 9.18 10.10
N ARG A 93 -0.43 8.08 9.95
CA ARG A 93 1.03 8.13 9.80
C ARG A 93 1.45 8.85 8.52
N GLU A 94 0.71 8.69 7.43
CA GLU A 94 0.95 9.41 6.17
C GLU A 94 0.75 10.91 6.33
N GLU A 95 -0.32 11.35 7.00
CA GLU A 95 -0.57 12.76 7.29
C GLU A 95 0.60 13.37 8.08
N GLN A 96 1.04 12.69 9.15
CA GLN A 96 2.19 13.12 9.95
C GLN A 96 3.49 13.17 9.14
N LEU A 97 3.75 12.17 8.28
CA LEU A 97 4.93 12.19 7.40
C LEU A 97 4.90 13.36 6.44
N ASN A 98 3.74 13.69 5.87
CA ASN A 98 3.59 14.80 4.96
C ASN A 98 3.85 16.14 5.66
N GLU A 99 3.35 16.33 6.88
CA GLU A 99 3.65 17.52 7.69
C GLU A 99 5.16 17.66 7.95
N ILE A 100 5.81 16.57 8.40
CA ILE A 100 7.25 16.54 8.64
C ILE A 100 8.04 16.87 7.36
N TRP A 101 7.60 16.35 6.22
CA TRP A 101 8.23 16.61 4.94
C TRP A 101 8.12 18.09 4.51
N GLU A 102 6.94 18.70 4.69
CA GLU A 102 6.75 20.13 4.43
C GLU A 102 7.62 21.01 5.34
N ASP A 103 7.76 20.65 6.61
CA ASP A 103 8.64 21.34 7.55
C ASP A 103 10.12 21.19 7.18
N ALA A 104 10.55 19.97 6.82
CA ALA A 104 11.92 19.71 6.38
C ALA A 104 12.30 20.54 5.15
N LYS A 105 11.39 20.65 4.17
CA LYS A 105 11.59 21.51 2.99
C LYS A 105 11.71 22.98 3.36
N GLN A 106 10.87 23.49 4.27
CA GLN A 106 10.91 24.89 4.70
C GLN A 106 12.23 25.22 5.40
N VAL A 107 12.72 24.34 6.28
CA VAL A 107 14.01 24.50 6.95
C VAL A 107 15.15 24.45 5.92
N ALA A 108 15.13 23.47 5.01
CA ALA A 108 16.15 23.32 3.98
C ALA A 108 16.26 24.56 3.07
N GLU A 109 15.12 25.16 2.70
CA GLU A 109 15.10 26.41 1.93
C GLU A 109 15.61 27.60 2.75
N ALA A 110 15.15 27.75 4.00
CA ALA A 110 15.52 28.87 4.87
C ALA A 110 17.01 28.90 5.21
N GLU A 111 17.62 27.73 5.39
CA GLU A 111 19.04 27.57 5.72
C GLU A 111 19.93 27.36 4.48
N ASN A 112 19.33 27.29 3.28
CA ASN A 112 20.00 27.03 2.02
C ASN A 112 20.88 25.76 2.10
N LEU A 113 20.30 24.69 2.66
CA LEU A 113 20.95 23.40 2.85
C LEU A 113 21.30 22.78 1.50
N THR A 114 22.42 22.06 1.47
CA THR A 114 22.74 21.15 0.37
C THR A 114 21.76 19.97 0.33
N THR A 115 21.73 19.24 -0.78
CA THR A 115 20.89 18.03 -0.91
C THR A 115 21.21 16.99 0.17
N GLU A 116 22.49 16.81 0.52
CA GLU A 116 22.93 15.85 1.54
C GLU A 116 22.49 16.29 2.95
N GLU A 117 22.56 17.59 3.24
CA GLU A 117 22.07 18.16 4.51
C GLU A 117 20.55 18.08 4.61
N HIS A 118 19.81 18.31 3.52
CA HIS A 118 18.36 18.14 3.49
C HIS A 118 17.95 16.67 3.67
N GLU A 119 18.66 15.72 3.04
CA GLU A 119 18.43 14.29 3.24
C GLU A 119 18.66 13.89 4.71
N GLN A 120 19.77 14.34 5.31
CA GLN A 120 20.05 14.08 6.71
C GLN A 120 19.00 14.68 7.65
N LEU A 121 18.57 15.92 7.38
CA LEU A 121 17.48 16.58 8.12
C LEU A 121 16.17 15.78 8.02
N TRP A 122 15.79 15.35 6.81
CA TRP A 122 14.61 14.52 6.61
C TRP A 122 14.67 13.22 7.41
N LEU A 123 15.82 12.52 7.38
CA LEU A 123 16.01 11.28 8.13
C LEU A 123 15.91 11.49 9.65
N GLU A 124 16.44 12.59 10.17
CA GLU A 124 16.35 12.95 11.58
C GLU A 124 14.92 13.29 11.98
N MET A 125 14.22 14.11 11.18
CA MET A 125 12.87 14.55 11.50
C MET A 125 11.85 13.41 11.40
N LYS A 126 11.93 12.55 10.37
CA LYS A 126 10.97 11.45 10.21
C LYS A 126 11.10 10.37 11.29
N ALA A 127 12.27 10.24 11.93
CA ALA A 127 12.55 9.19 12.91
C ALA A 127 11.66 9.28 14.16
N VAL A 128 11.04 10.43 14.41
CA VAL A 128 10.05 10.61 15.50
C VAL A 128 8.79 9.75 15.32
N LEU A 129 8.53 9.25 14.10
CA LEU A 129 7.42 8.35 13.79
C LEU A 129 7.81 6.86 13.82
N ASP A 130 9.08 6.56 14.10
CA ASP A 130 9.60 5.19 14.20
C ASP A 130 9.70 4.72 15.68
N GLU A 131 9.31 5.57 16.65
CA GLU A 131 9.22 5.30 18.11
C GLU A 131 7.79 4.96 18.57
#